data_AF-A0AAV7LDD6-F1
#
_entry.id   AF-A0AAV7LDD6-F1
#
_cell.length_a   1.000
_cell.length_b   1.000
_cell.length_c   1.000
_cell.angle_alpha   90.00
_cell.angle_beta   90.00
_cell.angle_gamma   90.00
#
_symmetry.space_group_name_H-M   'P 1'
#
loop_
_entity.id
_entity.type
_entity.pdbx_description
1 polymer ?
#
loop_
_entity_poly.entity_id
_entity_poly.type
_entity_poly.pdbx_seq_one_letter_code
_entity_poly.pdbx_strand_id
1 'polypeptide(L)'
;MLPVRAGGGRGLPATARRRTDGPSASSDPKRYACRGSSPASKSVAVESPQAVPVTSPSLSSSLEVLILSISEDVKKGFANSEVNQGEIREVCAILERKIDGVMERTQALEEAMGGMKEELAQHKGEIDTLKGSEQALKNRVEHLENYSRRNNLKLLKVPEGIEGNDLKAFVVSLIKSAVDLEETE
;
A
#
# COMPACT_ATOMS: atom_id res chain seq x y z
N MET A 1 -16.25 -2.96 -39.01
CA MET A 1 -14.98 -2.65 -38.32
C MET A 1 -15.29 -2.07 -36.94
N LEU A 2 -15.21 -2.93 -35.92
CA LEU A 2 -15.22 -2.58 -34.49
C LEU A 2 -14.30 -3.61 -33.82
N PRO A 3 -13.30 -3.22 -33.00
CA PRO A 3 -12.39 -4.19 -32.40
C PRO A 3 -12.98 -4.78 -31.11
N VAL A 4 -13.16 -6.11 -31.11
CA VAL A 4 -13.41 -6.93 -29.93
C VAL A 4 -12.08 -7.11 -29.21
N ARG A 5 -11.94 -6.55 -28.00
CA ARG A 5 -10.76 -6.72 -27.14
C ARG A 5 -11.12 -7.69 -26.01
N ALA A 6 -10.83 -8.98 -26.24
CA ALA A 6 -10.94 -10.02 -25.22
C ALA A 6 -9.75 -9.93 -24.26
N GLY A 7 -10.00 -9.47 -23.03
CA GLY A 7 -9.08 -9.58 -21.90
C GLY A 7 -9.47 -10.78 -21.04
N GLY A 8 -8.59 -11.77 -20.94
CA GLY A 8 -8.80 -12.99 -20.15
C GLY A 8 -7.48 -13.50 -19.56
N GLY A 9 -6.86 -12.69 -18.70
CA GLY A 9 -5.62 -13.02 -18.01
C GLY A 9 -5.86 -13.65 -16.64
N ARG A 10 -5.78 -14.98 -16.61
CA ARG A 10 -5.27 -15.87 -15.53
C ARG A 10 -5.41 -15.37 -14.08
N GLY A 11 -6.39 -15.93 -13.37
CA GLY A 11 -6.35 -16.05 -11.91
C GLY A 11 -5.44 -17.21 -11.50
N LEU A 12 -4.51 -16.96 -10.57
CA LEU A 12 -3.82 -17.98 -9.81
C LEU A 12 -4.30 -17.91 -8.34
N PRO A 13 -4.52 -19.05 -7.67
CA PRO A 13 -5.06 -19.10 -6.32
C PRO A 13 -3.99 -18.83 -5.25
N ALA A 14 -4.44 -18.13 -4.20
CA ALA A 14 -3.73 -17.91 -2.97
C ALA A 14 -3.35 -19.23 -2.28
N THR A 15 -2.06 -19.42 -1.99
CA THR A 15 -1.60 -20.46 -1.08
C THR A 15 -0.97 -19.84 0.16
N ALA A 16 -1.48 -20.28 1.30
CA ALA A 16 -1.07 -19.93 2.63
C ALA A 16 0.39 -20.32 2.92
N ARG A 17 1.12 -19.46 3.65
CA ARG A 17 2.31 -19.83 4.45
C ARG A 17 2.40 -18.88 5.66
N ARG A 18 2.06 -19.39 6.84
CA ARG A 18 2.98 -19.82 7.92
C ARG A 18 3.79 -18.66 8.50
N ARG A 19 3.32 -18.17 9.65
CA ARG A 19 4.11 -17.46 10.65
C ARG A 19 5.13 -18.46 11.23
N THR A 20 6.39 -18.08 11.22
CA THR A 20 7.44 -18.69 12.05
C THR A 20 8.18 -17.55 12.72
N ASP A 21 8.26 -17.67 14.04
CA ASP A 21 8.90 -16.74 14.95
C ASP A 21 10.44 -16.75 14.84
N GLY A 22 11.02 -15.58 15.10
CA GLY A 22 12.38 -15.36 15.61
C GLY A 22 13.42 -14.82 14.61
N PRO A 23 14.52 -14.16 15.05
CA PRO A 23 14.85 -13.67 16.40
C PRO A 23 15.13 -12.14 16.46
N SER A 24 15.02 -11.59 17.68
CA SER A 24 15.46 -10.25 18.05
C SER A 24 16.99 -10.12 18.08
N ALA A 25 17.54 -9.22 17.27
CA ALA A 25 18.91 -8.71 17.35
C ALA A 25 18.82 -7.18 17.45
N SER A 26 18.96 -6.60 18.64
CA SER A 26 20.22 -6.13 19.23
C SER A 26 20.90 -4.99 18.47
N SER A 27 20.83 -3.76 19.02
CA SER A 27 21.93 -2.79 18.95
C SER A 27 21.63 -1.58 19.85
N ASP A 28 21.90 -1.76 21.14
CA ASP A 28 22.13 -0.64 22.06
C ASP A 28 23.50 0.01 21.77
N PRO A 29 23.61 1.36 21.80
CA PRO A 29 24.87 2.05 21.64
C PRO A 29 25.50 2.43 22.99
N LYS A 30 26.84 2.39 23.02
CA LYS A 30 27.75 3.14 23.92
C LYS A 30 27.85 2.67 25.39
N ARG A 31 29.03 2.14 25.73
CA ARG A 31 29.96 2.67 26.75
C ARG A 31 31.14 1.70 26.92
N TYR A 32 32.30 2.07 26.39
CA TYR A 32 33.58 1.56 26.89
C TYR A 32 34.38 2.75 27.43
N ALA A 33 34.40 2.85 28.75
CA ALA A 33 35.37 3.65 29.48
C ALA A 33 36.59 2.76 29.74
N CYS A 34 37.70 2.98 29.04
CA CYS A 34 38.96 2.33 29.36
C CYS A 34 39.66 3.13 30.46
N ARG A 35 39.49 2.63 31.69
CA ARG A 35 40.32 2.93 32.86
C ARG A 35 41.45 1.90 32.87
N GLY A 36 42.68 2.34 32.72
CA GLY A 36 43.88 1.51 32.93
C GLY A 36 45.02 2.42 33.38
N SER A 37 45.24 2.58 34.69
CA SER A 37 46.26 1.86 35.46
C SER A 37 47.66 1.98 34.86
N SER A 38 48.38 3.00 35.33
CA SER A 38 49.80 3.23 35.07
C SER A 38 50.64 2.39 36.04
N PRO A 39 51.53 1.48 35.58
CA PRO A 39 52.46 0.80 36.45
C PRO A 39 53.77 1.59 36.56
N ALA A 40 54.24 1.73 37.80
CA ALA A 40 55.57 2.24 38.15
C ALA A 40 56.67 1.47 37.40
N SER A 41 57.59 2.20 36.76
CA SER A 41 58.81 1.64 36.18
C SER A 41 60.02 2.19 36.91
N LYS A 42 60.82 1.28 37.46
CA LYS A 42 62.05 1.51 38.20
C LYS A 42 63.14 2.11 37.30
N SER A 43 63.88 3.08 37.83
CA SER A 43 65.15 3.55 37.30
C SER A 43 66.22 2.46 37.41
N VAL A 44 66.73 1.98 36.28
CA VAL A 44 67.98 1.22 36.21
C VAL A 44 68.93 2.02 35.34
N ALA A 45 69.99 2.54 35.96
CA ALA A 45 71.12 3.12 35.27
C ALA A 45 71.88 1.98 34.56
N VAL A 46 71.92 2.02 33.23
CA VAL A 46 72.87 1.24 32.43
C VAL A 46 73.67 2.24 31.61
N GLU A 47 74.93 2.32 31.98
CA GLU A 47 76.01 3.02 31.32
C GLU A 47 76.15 2.52 29.87
N SER A 48 76.11 3.44 28.90
CA SER A 48 76.25 3.12 27.48
C SER A 48 77.54 3.74 26.94
N PRO A 49 78.38 2.96 26.24
CA PRO A 49 79.69 3.41 25.75
C PRO A 49 79.56 4.42 24.61
N GLN A 50 80.49 5.38 24.60
CA GLN A 50 80.64 6.42 23.58
C GLN A 50 80.58 5.85 22.16
N ALA A 51 79.52 6.20 21.43
CA ALA A 51 79.44 6.01 19.99
C ALA A 51 80.18 7.15 19.28
N VAL A 52 81.23 6.78 18.54
CA VAL A 52 81.94 7.67 17.60
C VAL A 52 81.01 8.06 16.45
N PRO A 53 80.94 9.36 16.06
CA PRO A 53 80.12 9.80 14.94
C PRO A 53 80.81 9.45 13.62
N VAL A 54 80.36 8.37 12.97
CA VAL A 54 80.70 8.11 11.58
C VAL A 54 79.69 8.86 10.70
N THR A 55 79.91 10.17 10.54
CA THR A 55 79.19 10.99 9.56
C THR A 55 79.71 10.67 8.16
N SER A 56 79.12 9.64 7.53
CA SER A 56 79.25 9.48 6.08
C SER A 56 78.20 10.40 5.41
N PRO A 57 78.61 11.39 4.60
CA PRO A 57 77.69 12.38 4.03
C PRO A 57 76.65 11.80 3.05
N SER A 58 76.82 10.56 2.59
CA SER A 58 75.89 9.93 1.63
C SER A 58 74.56 9.49 2.26
N LEU A 59 74.55 9.07 3.53
CA LEU A 59 73.32 8.65 4.21
C LEU A 59 72.41 9.83 4.56
N SER A 60 72.99 10.97 4.95
CA SER A 60 72.25 12.20 5.28
C SER A 60 71.48 12.73 4.06
N SER A 61 72.14 12.80 2.91
CA SER A 61 71.54 13.20 1.63
C SER A 61 70.37 12.28 1.23
N SER A 62 70.54 10.97 1.37
CA SER A 62 69.48 10.00 1.04
C SER A 62 68.25 10.15 1.94
N LEU A 63 68.48 10.46 3.22
CA LEU A 63 67.42 10.69 4.21
C LEU A 63 66.64 11.98 3.92
N GLU A 64 67.32 13.05 3.49
CA GLU A 64 66.67 14.30 3.05
C GLU A 64 65.77 14.09 1.82
N VAL A 65 66.25 13.34 0.82
CA VAL A 65 65.46 13.00 -0.37
C VAL A 65 64.21 12.19 0.00
N LEU A 66 64.35 11.22 0.92
CA LEU A 66 63.22 10.42 1.41
C LEU A 66 62.19 11.29 2.16
N ILE A 67 62.63 12.19 3.03
CA ILE A 67 61.74 13.11 3.78
C ILE A 67 60.96 14.00 2.81
N LEU A 68 61.62 14.52 1.78
CA LEU A 68 60.96 15.35 0.76
C LEU A 68 59.92 14.55 -0.02
N SER A 69 60.24 13.31 -0.44
CA SER A 69 59.30 12.42 -1.12
C SER A 69 58.08 12.11 -0.26
N ILE A 70 58.29 11.71 1.00
CA ILE A 70 57.20 11.42 1.94
C ILE A 70 56.35 12.66 2.17
N SER A 71 56.97 13.84 2.32
CA SER A 71 56.24 15.09 2.51
C SER A 71 55.37 15.43 1.30
N GLU A 72 55.84 15.15 0.09
CA GLU A 72 55.08 15.36 -1.14
C GLU A 72 53.92 14.36 -1.24
N ASP A 73 54.15 13.09 -0.93
CA ASP A 73 53.11 12.04 -0.92
C ASP A 73 52.03 12.32 0.13
N VAL A 74 52.43 12.78 1.32
CA VAL A 74 51.50 13.21 2.37
C VAL A 74 50.67 14.41 1.92
N LYS A 75 51.29 15.42 1.28
CA LYS A 75 50.56 16.56 0.70
C LYS A 75 49.55 16.12 -0.37
N LYS A 76 49.95 15.23 -1.28
CA LYS A 76 49.05 14.65 -2.30
C LYS A 76 47.90 13.88 -1.65
N GLY A 77 48.19 13.08 -0.62
CA GLY A 77 47.19 12.36 0.16
C GLY A 77 46.16 13.29 0.81
N PHE A 78 46.60 14.40 1.42
CA PHE A 78 45.70 15.40 1.99
C PHE A 78 44.85 16.10 0.93
N ALA A 79 45.45 16.53 -0.18
CA ALA A 79 44.70 17.15 -1.28
C ALA A 79 43.62 16.22 -1.84
N ASN A 80 43.94 14.94 -2.04
CA ASN A 80 42.96 13.95 -2.49
C ASN A 80 41.86 13.69 -1.44
N SER A 81 42.22 13.69 -0.15
CA SER A 81 41.24 13.53 0.93
C SER A 81 40.27 14.71 1.00
N GLU A 82 40.73 15.94 0.75
CA GLU A 82 39.87 17.13 0.71
C GLU A 82 38.89 17.08 -0.46
N VAL A 83 39.35 16.67 -1.66
CA VAL A 83 38.49 16.48 -2.83
C VAL A 83 37.42 15.43 -2.55
N ASN A 84 37.81 14.25 -2.05
CA ASN A 84 36.88 13.18 -1.71
C ASN A 84 35.85 13.62 -0.65
N GLN A 85 36.27 14.40 0.35
CA GLN A 85 35.35 14.96 1.33
C GLN A 85 34.37 15.97 0.72
N GLY A 86 34.80 16.73 -0.28
CA GLY A 86 33.93 17.62 -1.06
C GLY A 86 32.86 16.84 -1.82
N GLU A 87 33.27 15.82 -2.57
CA GLU A 87 32.37 14.95 -3.34
C GLU A 87 31.35 14.23 -2.44
N ILE A 88 31.80 13.69 -1.30
CA ILE A 88 30.90 13.03 -0.34
C ILE A 88 29.85 14.02 0.18
N ARG A 89 30.24 15.25 0.53
CA ARG A 89 29.30 16.28 0.98
C ARG A 89 28.29 16.63 -0.10
N GLU A 90 28.73 16.73 -1.35
CA GLU A 90 27.84 17.00 -2.48
C GLU A 90 26.82 15.87 -2.68
N VAL A 91 27.29 14.62 -2.68
CA VAL A 91 26.40 13.45 -2.80
C VAL A 91 25.40 13.39 -1.64
N CYS A 92 25.84 13.65 -0.39
CA CYS A 92 24.94 13.73 0.75
C CYS A 92 23.87 14.82 0.56
N ALA A 93 24.26 16.02 0.12
CA ALA A 93 23.31 17.11 -0.14
C ALA A 93 22.32 16.79 -1.28
N ILE A 94 22.74 16.02 -2.28
CA ILE A 94 21.85 15.52 -3.35
C ILE A 94 20.88 14.49 -2.78
N LEU A 95 21.35 13.57 -1.95
CA LEU A 95 20.52 12.54 -1.33
C LEU A 95 19.48 13.13 -0.40
N GLU A 96 19.85 14.10 0.44
CA GLU A 96 18.93 14.84 1.30
C GLU A 96 17.78 15.45 0.49
N ARG A 97 18.10 16.21 -0.57
CA ARG A 97 17.08 16.77 -1.47
C ARG A 97 16.19 15.71 -2.13
N LYS A 98 16.75 14.57 -2.52
CA LYS A 98 15.97 13.47 -3.09
C LYS A 98 15.06 12.81 -2.05
N ILE A 99 15.53 12.67 -0.81
CA ILE A 99 14.74 12.13 0.30
C ILE A 99 13.58 13.07 0.60
N ASP A 100 13.82 14.38 0.71
CA ASP A 100 12.79 15.38 0.93
C ASP A 100 11.73 15.32 -0.17
N GLY A 101 12.16 15.28 -1.44
CA GLY A 101 11.24 15.18 -2.58
C GLY A 101 10.50 13.82 -2.67
N VAL A 102 11.00 12.75 -2.05
CA VAL A 102 10.25 11.49 -1.89
C VAL A 102 9.25 11.62 -0.75
N MET A 103 9.62 12.24 0.36
CA MET A 103 8.73 12.45 1.51
C MET A 103 7.53 13.31 1.13
N GLU A 104 7.73 14.43 0.45
CA GLU A 104 6.65 15.32 -0.01
C GLU A 104 5.67 14.58 -0.94
N ARG A 105 6.19 13.83 -1.91
CA ARG A 105 5.35 13.03 -2.82
C ARG A 105 4.60 11.93 -2.09
N THR A 106 5.22 11.31 -1.10
CA THR A 106 4.59 10.26 -0.30
C THR A 106 3.44 10.86 0.52
N GLN A 107 3.67 11.99 1.17
CA GLN A 107 2.63 12.70 1.92
C GLN A 107 1.46 13.11 1.02
N ALA A 108 1.73 13.70 -0.15
CA ALA A 108 0.68 14.07 -1.10
C ALA A 108 -0.14 12.85 -1.58
N LEU A 109 0.51 11.71 -1.78
CA LEU A 109 -0.19 10.46 -2.13
C LEU A 109 -1.02 9.91 -0.97
N GLU A 110 -0.54 10.00 0.26
CA GLU A 110 -1.28 9.59 1.45
C GLU A 110 -2.54 10.44 1.65
N GLU A 111 -2.42 11.76 1.49
CA GLU A 111 -3.55 12.70 1.56
C GLU A 111 -4.57 12.42 0.45
N ALA A 112 -4.12 12.28 -0.80
CA ALA A 112 -5.00 11.95 -1.93
C ALA A 112 -5.70 10.59 -1.73
N MET A 113 -4.98 9.59 -1.23
CA MET A 113 -5.56 8.29 -0.91
C MET A 113 -6.56 8.36 0.25
N GLY A 114 -6.32 9.25 1.22
CA GLY A 114 -7.27 9.56 2.29
C GLY A 114 -8.58 10.10 1.72
N GLY A 115 -8.52 11.13 0.88
CA GLY A 115 -9.69 11.70 0.21
C GLY A 115 -10.44 10.67 -0.65
N MET A 116 -9.72 9.89 -1.46
CA MET A 116 -10.34 8.82 -2.26
C MET A 116 -11.04 7.76 -1.42
N LYS A 117 -10.52 7.42 -0.23
CA LYS A 117 -11.17 6.47 0.68
C LYS A 117 -12.46 7.04 1.25
N GLU A 118 -12.47 8.32 1.59
CA GLU A 118 -13.66 9.01 2.09
C GLU A 118 -14.75 9.11 1.02
N GLU A 119 -14.41 9.55 -0.19
CA GLU A 119 -15.34 9.59 -1.34
C GLU A 119 -15.91 8.20 -1.65
N LEU A 120 -15.08 7.16 -1.63
CA LEU A 120 -15.51 5.79 -1.86
C LEU A 120 -16.44 5.27 -0.75
N ALA A 121 -16.23 5.69 0.50
CA ALA A 121 -17.14 5.38 1.59
C ALA A 121 -18.49 6.09 1.42
N GLN A 122 -18.46 7.38 1.03
CA GLN A 122 -19.66 8.16 0.75
C GLN A 122 -20.48 7.52 -0.39
N HIS A 123 -19.85 7.23 -1.53
CA HIS A 123 -20.55 6.62 -2.66
C HIS A 123 -21.12 5.25 -2.35
N LYS A 124 -20.43 4.44 -1.53
CA LYS A 124 -20.99 3.17 -1.04
C LYS A 124 -22.26 3.40 -0.22
N GLY A 125 -22.23 4.36 0.70
CA GLY A 125 -23.40 4.73 1.48
C GLY A 125 -24.57 5.19 0.60
N GLU A 126 -24.31 6.07 -0.37
CA GLU A 126 -25.30 6.51 -1.35
C GLU A 126 -25.91 5.33 -2.12
N ILE A 127 -25.07 4.44 -2.66
CA ILE A 127 -25.54 3.24 -3.38
C ILE A 127 -26.44 2.36 -2.51
N ASP A 128 -26.09 2.16 -1.24
CA ASP A 128 -26.89 1.34 -0.33
C ASP A 128 -28.25 1.99 -0.03
N THR A 129 -28.28 3.31 0.15
CA THR A 129 -29.55 4.05 0.32
C THR A 129 -30.42 3.99 -0.94
N LEU A 130 -29.82 4.15 -2.12
CA LEU A 130 -30.49 4.04 -3.42
C LEU A 130 -31.09 2.64 -3.61
N LYS A 131 -30.31 1.58 -3.37
CA LYS A 131 -30.80 0.20 -3.42
C LYS A 131 -31.95 -0.06 -2.44
N GLY A 132 -31.86 0.48 -1.22
CA GLY A 132 -32.93 0.40 -0.25
C GLY A 132 -34.22 1.06 -0.75
N SER A 133 -34.10 2.25 -1.32
CA SER A 133 -35.24 2.99 -1.88
C SER A 133 -35.87 2.28 -3.10
N GLU A 134 -35.03 1.70 -3.97
CA GLU A 134 -35.47 0.93 -5.13
C GLU A 134 -36.26 -0.31 -4.69
N GLN A 135 -35.75 -1.04 -3.69
CA GLN A 135 -36.44 -2.22 -3.16
C GLN A 135 -37.76 -1.84 -2.50
N ALA A 136 -37.79 -0.77 -1.71
CA ALA A 136 -39.03 -0.29 -1.09
C ALA A 136 -40.07 0.12 -2.14
N LEU A 137 -39.64 0.77 -3.22
CA LEU A 137 -40.53 1.17 -4.30
C LEU A 137 -41.06 -0.04 -5.07
N LYS A 138 -40.20 -1.04 -5.37
CA LYS A 138 -40.61 -2.31 -5.99
C LYS A 138 -41.67 -3.02 -5.15
N ASN A 139 -41.44 -3.17 -3.86
CA ASN A 139 -42.40 -3.79 -2.94
C ASN A 139 -43.74 -3.04 -2.92
N ARG A 140 -43.70 -1.70 -2.97
CA ARG A 140 -44.90 -0.86 -3.00
C ARG A 140 -45.66 -1.03 -4.31
N VAL A 141 -44.98 -1.07 -5.45
CA VAL A 141 -45.60 -1.31 -6.76
C VAL A 141 -46.25 -2.69 -6.79
N GLU A 142 -45.53 -3.73 -6.38
CA GLU A 142 -46.07 -5.09 -6.32
C GLU A 142 -47.32 -5.15 -5.42
N HIS A 143 -47.26 -4.51 -4.25
CA HIS A 143 -48.42 -4.44 -3.35
C HIS A 143 -49.62 -3.76 -4.01
N LEU A 144 -49.41 -2.63 -4.68
CA LEU A 144 -50.48 -1.89 -5.36
C LEU A 144 -51.05 -2.67 -6.55
N GLU A 145 -50.21 -3.36 -7.32
CA GLU A 145 -50.67 -4.23 -8.41
C GLU A 145 -51.52 -5.39 -7.90
N ASN A 146 -51.07 -6.05 -6.83
CA ASN A 146 -51.81 -7.12 -6.19
C ASN A 146 -53.13 -6.61 -5.59
N TYR A 147 -53.11 -5.44 -4.95
CA TYR A 147 -54.30 -4.82 -4.39
C TYR A 147 -55.33 -4.47 -5.47
N SER A 148 -54.88 -3.86 -6.57
CA SER A 148 -55.74 -3.49 -7.70
C SER A 148 -56.35 -4.70 -8.39
N ARG A 149 -55.61 -5.81 -8.49
CA ARG A 149 -56.08 -7.05 -9.14
C ARG A 149 -56.82 -8.00 -8.21
N ARG A 150 -56.88 -7.71 -6.91
CA ARG A 150 -57.44 -8.62 -5.88
C ARG A 150 -58.88 -9.05 -6.17
N ASN A 151 -59.69 -8.15 -6.73
CA ASN A 151 -61.09 -8.41 -7.03
C ASN A 151 -61.35 -8.86 -8.47
N ASN A 152 -60.29 -8.98 -9.28
CA ASN A 152 -60.42 -9.38 -10.68
C ASN A 152 -60.42 -10.90 -10.78
N LEU A 153 -61.48 -11.47 -11.36
CA LEU A 153 -61.57 -12.89 -11.66
C LEU A 153 -61.04 -13.16 -13.08
N LYS A 154 -60.28 -14.24 -13.24
CA LYS A 154 -59.80 -14.71 -14.55
C LYS A 154 -60.55 -15.98 -14.92
N LEU A 155 -61.40 -15.89 -15.94
CA LEU A 155 -62.03 -17.06 -16.54
C LEU A 155 -61.09 -17.61 -17.62
N LEU A 156 -60.63 -18.85 -17.44
CA LEU A 156 -59.72 -19.52 -18.37
C LEU A 156 -60.46 -20.64 -19.11
N LYS A 157 -60.06 -20.90 -20.35
CA LYS A 157 -60.63 -21.97 -21.21
C LYS A 157 -62.12 -21.81 -21.53
N VAL A 158 -62.60 -20.57 -21.58
CA VAL A 158 -63.92 -20.26 -22.14
C VAL A 158 -63.79 -20.26 -23.66
N PRO A 159 -64.54 -21.09 -24.41
CA PRO A 159 -64.50 -21.06 -25.87
C PRO A 159 -65.08 -19.75 -26.39
N GLU A 160 -64.43 -19.16 -27.40
CA GLU A 160 -64.81 -17.86 -27.94
C GLU A 160 -66.21 -17.89 -28.57
N GLY A 161 -67.00 -16.83 -28.37
CA GLY A 161 -68.31 -16.65 -29.01
C GLY A 161 -69.51 -17.24 -28.28
N ILE A 162 -69.32 -18.00 -27.19
CA ILE A 162 -70.47 -18.52 -26.38
C ILE A 162 -71.15 -17.41 -25.54
N GLU A 163 -70.45 -16.30 -25.37
CA GLU A 163 -70.85 -15.15 -24.55
C GLU A 163 -72.04 -14.38 -25.17
N GLY A 164 -72.26 -14.54 -26.48
CA GLY A 164 -73.27 -13.81 -27.22
C GLY A 164 -73.01 -12.30 -27.24
N ASN A 165 -74.07 -11.50 -27.14
CA ASN A 165 -73.99 -10.03 -27.17
C ASN A 165 -73.99 -9.37 -25.77
N ASP A 166 -74.22 -10.14 -24.71
CA ASP A 166 -74.25 -9.64 -23.32
C ASP A 166 -73.41 -10.50 -22.37
N LEU A 167 -72.18 -10.05 -22.14
CA LEU A 167 -71.21 -10.69 -21.25
C LEU A 167 -71.72 -10.81 -19.81
N LYS A 168 -72.52 -9.85 -19.33
CA LYS A 168 -72.99 -9.86 -17.93
C LYS A 168 -73.97 -11.00 -17.69
N ALA A 169 -74.92 -11.20 -18.60
CA ALA A 169 -75.89 -12.29 -18.53
C ALA A 169 -75.17 -13.65 -18.58
N PHE A 170 -74.18 -13.80 -19.46
CA PHE A 170 -73.34 -14.99 -19.54
C PHE A 170 -72.62 -15.28 -18.22
N VAL A 171 -71.92 -14.30 -17.63
CA VAL A 171 -71.18 -14.48 -16.37
C VAL A 171 -72.13 -14.83 -15.21
N VAL A 172 -73.31 -14.20 -15.13
CA VAL A 172 -74.32 -14.53 -14.10
C VAL A 172 -74.81 -15.97 -14.25
N SER A 173 -75.14 -16.40 -15.47
CA SER A 173 -75.54 -17.79 -15.74
C SER A 173 -74.43 -18.78 -15.38
N LEU A 174 -73.17 -18.44 -15.72
CA LEU A 174 -72.02 -19.27 -15.42
C LEU A 174 -71.83 -19.44 -13.90
N ILE A 175 -71.90 -18.35 -13.14
CA ILE A 175 -71.79 -18.38 -11.67
C ILE A 175 -72.94 -19.17 -11.06
N LYS A 176 -74.19 -18.95 -11.49
CA LYS A 176 -75.36 -19.70 -11.00
C LYS A 176 -75.19 -21.21 -11.22
N SER A 177 -74.73 -21.61 -12.41
CA SER A 177 -74.49 -23.02 -12.74
C SER A 177 -73.32 -23.65 -11.98
N ALA A 178 -72.34 -22.86 -11.55
CA ALA A 178 -71.14 -23.37 -10.88
C ALA A 178 -71.28 -23.44 -9.35
N VAL A 179 -72.20 -22.66 -8.76
CA VAL A 179 -72.35 -22.52 -7.30
C VAL A 179 -73.66 -23.18 -6.80
N ASP A 180 -74.41 -23.87 -7.66
CA ASP A 180 -75.71 -24.50 -7.34
C ASP A 180 -76.65 -23.56 -6.56
N LEU A 181 -76.71 -22.30 -6.99
CA LEU A 181 -77.60 -21.31 -6.38
C LEU A 181 -79.00 -21.48 -6.98
N GLU A 182 -79.91 -22.12 -6.23
CA GLU A 182 -81.34 -22.06 -6.53
C GLU A 182 -81.88 -20.65 -6.27
N GLU A 183 -82.71 -20.15 -7.19
CA GLU A 183 -83.31 -18.82 -7.10
C GLU A 183 -84.23 -18.78 -5.88
N THR A 184 -83.78 -18.13 -4.80
CA THR A 184 -84.64 -17.80 -3.67
C THR A 184 -85.38 -16.52 -4.04
N GLU A 185 -86.67 -16.68 -4.37
CA GLU A 185 -87.65 -15.63 -4.69
C GLU A 185 -87.76 -14.56 -3.59
#